data_AF-A0A9X2R4Q9-F1
#
_entry.id   AF-A0A9X2R4Q9-F1
#
_cell.length_a   1.000
_cell.length_b   1.000
_cell.length_c   1.000
_cell.angle_alpha   90.00
_cell.angle_beta   90.00
_cell.angle_gamma   90.00
#
_symmetry.space_group_name_H-M   'P 1'
#
loop_
_entity.id
_entity.type
_entity.pdbx_description
1 polymer ?
#
loop_
_entity_poly.entity_id
_entity_poly.type
_entity_poly.pdbx_seq_one_letter_code
_entity_poly.pdbx_strand_id
1 'polypeptide(L)'
;MSVPDALLKQLYTFGSLENTDRGVEFALKNRLQDATLTGLLDVKIDGDTVPPERVHLFMGEGETHAADEISDEDALDFPLRRTLHLRADRPALESGTHNLELTFRADPFGTLTFSVEDSISEQDEALERIPRNPDDNCSQAIIDERQQFVEEYGDTSLDHVPHYSFDPAVTEGNIENFTGVAQIPLGFAGPLTVHGEHAQDDVLIPLATSEGTLVASYNRGIKVCNLSGGIEATVSRDCMQRAPVFIFDNARAARDFTHWVDDHMDAIRAEAESTSSVAELLYIDHYLSNHFAYLRFNYRTGDAAGQNMVGRATFAACGWIMDQYPGPVEHFYLESNFATDKKASQVNVMRTRGKRVTAEATIDRDTLAQHMRVEPEALHHHWSVSTVGAFLSGANNNGAHSPNAITALFIATGQDVANVSESSAGVLYTDITDDGDLDISLTIPSLIVATYGGGTGLPTQRECLEVMGCYGKGKVHKFAEIVAAATLAGELSLGAAISSSDWVSSHETYGRNR
;
A
#
# COMPACT_ATOMS: atom_id res chain seq x y z
N MET A 1 -11.02 -9.60 -26.63
CA MET A 1 -11.28 -9.17 -25.24
C MET A 1 -11.75 -7.73 -25.32
N SER A 2 -12.98 -7.39 -24.92
CA SER A 2 -13.43 -6.00 -24.93
C SER A 2 -12.82 -5.29 -23.72
N VAL A 3 -12.06 -4.23 -23.96
CA VAL A 3 -11.51 -3.40 -22.87
C VAL A 3 -12.61 -2.42 -22.44
N PRO A 4 -12.99 -2.36 -21.15
CA PRO A 4 -14.00 -1.42 -20.67
C PRO A 4 -13.66 0.04 -21.03
N ASP A 5 -14.65 0.86 -21.40
CA ASP A 5 -14.45 2.26 -21.82
C ASP A 5 -13.71 3.11 -20.77
N ALA A 6 -13.99 2.86 -19.49
CA ALA A 6 -13.29 3.50 -18.37
C ALA A 6 -11.79 3.16 -18.31
N LEU A 7 -11.40 1.95 -18.71
CA LEU A 7 -10.00 1.52 -18.82
C LEU A 7 -9.33 2.13 -20.06
N LEU A 8 -10.07 2.25 -21.16
CA LEU A 8 -9.57 2.84 -22.40
C LEU A 8 -9.21 4.32 -22.23
N LYS A 9 -10.08 5.09 -21.56
CA LYS A 9 -9.80 6.51 -21.25
C LYS A 9 -8.54 6.69 -20.41
N GLN A 10 -8.14 5.70 -19.62
CA GLN A 10 -6.89 5.76 -18.85
C GLN A 10 -5.64 5.57 -19.70
N LEU A 11 -5.74 5.17 -20.97
CA LEU A 11 -4.59 5.20 -21.88
C LEU A 11 -4.12 6.63 -22.12
N TYR A 12 -5.02 7.60 -22.09
CA TYR A 12 -4.66 9.00 -22.19
C TYR A 12 -3.93 9.50 -20.93
N THR A 13 -2.85 10.26 -21.14
CA THR A 13 -2.13 10.93 -20.06
C THR A 13 -2.76 12.30 -19.84
N PHE A 14 -3.62 12.42 -18.83
CA PHE A 14 -4.26 13.69 -18.50
C PHE A 14 -3.23 14.79 -18.23
N GLY A 15 -3.44 15.98 -18.81
CA GLY A 15 -2.51 17.11 -18.75
C GLY A 15 -1.32 16.98 -19.71
N SER A 16 -1.37 16.07 -20.68
CA SER A 16 -0.32 15.95 -21.71
C SER A 16 -0.61 16.76 -22.97
N LEU A 17 -1.82 17.31 -23.12
CA LEU A 17 -2.16 18.15 -24.26
C LEU A 17 -1.40 19.47 -24.20
N GLU A 18 -0.54 19.72 -25.19
CA GLU A 18 0.22 20.95 -25.29
C GLU A 18 0.40 21.44 -26.73
N ASN A 19 0.60 22.75 -26.86
CA ASN A 19 1.01 23.37 -28.11
C ASN A 19 2.54 23.38 -28.18
N THR A 20 3.10 22.82 -29.24
CA THR A 20 4.54 22.83 -29.52
C THR A 20 4.82 23.63 -30.79
N ASP A 21 6.11 23.93 -31.04
CA ASP A 21 6.55 24.57 -32.29
C ASP A 21 6.24 23.73 -33.55
N ARG A 22 5.93 22.44 -33.38
CA ARG A 22 5.70 21.47 -34.45
C ARG A 22 4.25 21.00 -34.56
N GLY A 23 3.33 21.62 -33.82
CA GLY A 23 1.91 21.28 -33.79
C GLY A 23 1.40 20.97 -32.38
N VAL A 24 0.28 20.26 -32.30
CA VAL A 24 -0.37 19.89 -31.04
C VAL A 24 0.09 18.50 -30.63
N GLU A 25 0.58 18.34 -29.41
CA GLU A 25 1.09 17.08 -28.89
C GLU A 25 0.26 16.60 -27.68
N PHE A 26 0.12 15.29 -27.54
CA PHE A 26 -0.41 14.65 -26.34
C PHE A 26 0.12 13.21 -26.24
N ALA A 27 -0.02 12.60 -25.07
CA ALA A 27 0.63 11.33 -24.75
C ALA A 27 -0.34 10.23 -24.34
N LEU A 28 -0.14 9.03 -24.89
CA LEU A 28 -0.79 7.80 -24.47
C LEU A 28 0.18 6.94 -23.67
N LYS A 29 -0.21 6.50 -22.48
CA LYS A 29 0.57 5.54 -21.68
C LYS A 29 -0.12 4.19 -21.69
N ASN A 30 0.58 3.14 -22.10
CA ASN A 30 0.02 1.80 -22.02
C ASN A 30 -0.11 1.38 -20.54
N ARG A 31 -1.35 1.19 -20.08
CA ARG A 31 -1.68 0.76 -18.70
C ARG A 31 -2.36 -0.61 -18.65
N LEU A 32 -2.49 -1.28 -19.79
CA LEU A 32 -3.20 -2.54 -19.91
C LEU A 32 -2.21 -3.71 -19.75
N GLN A 33 -1.60 -4.13 -20.85
CA GLN A 33 -0.57 -5.17 -20.94
C GLN A 33 0.29 -4.91 -22.18
N ASP A 34 1.38 -5.66 -22.36
CA ASP A 34 2.20 -5.57 -23.56
C ASP A 34 1.34 -5.70 -24.81
N ALA A 35 1.54 -4.77 -25.75
CA ALA A 35 0.74 -4.66 -26.95
C ALA A 35 1.58 -4.17 -28.11
N THR A 36 1.08 -4.40 -29.31
CA THR A 36 1.68 -3.88 -30.54
C THR A 36 0.62 -3.08 -31.28
N LEU A 37 0.92 -1.81 -31.56
CA LEU A 37 0.06 -0.92 -32.33
C LEU A 37 0.16 -1.31 -33.81
N THR A 38 -0.96 -1.71 -34.39
CA THR A 38 -1.09 -2.22 -35.76
C THR A 38 -1.82 -1.24 -36.70
N GLY A 39 -2.22 -0.08 -36.18
CA GLY A 39 -2.69 1.03 -36.99
C GLY A 39 -3.34 2.14 -36.18
N LEU A 40 -3.18 3.38 -36.61
CA LEU A 40 -3.92 4.53 -36.09
C LEU A 40 -5.02 4.88 -37.09
N LEU A 41 -6.28 4.67 -36.71
CA LEU A 41 -7.42 4.72 -37.63
C LEU A 41 -8.06 6.10 -37.70
N ASP A 42 -8.16 6.80 -36.58
CA ASP A 42 -8.76 8.14 -36.51
C ASP A 42 -8.22 8.92 -35.31
N VAL A 43 -7.98 10.22 -35.52
CA VAL A 43 -7.64 11.18 -34.47
C VAL A 43 -8.48 12.43 -34.72
N LYS A 44 -9.32 12.80 -33.75
CA LYS A 44 -10.08 14.04 -33.78
C LYS A 44 -9.75 14.91 -32.60
N ILE A 45 -9.73 16.22 -32.85
CA ILE A 45 -9.52 17.24 -31.84
C ILE A 45 -10.62 18.29 -32.06
N ASP A 46 -11.46 18.49 -31.05
CA ASP A 46 -12.69 19.32 -31.08
C ASP A 46 -13.67 18.93 -32.20
N GLY A 47 -13.71 17.64 -32.53
CA GLY A 47 -14.53 17.08 -33.60
C GLY A 47 -13.92 17.18 -35.00
N ASP A 48 -12.77 17.86 -35.17
CA ASP A 48 -12.06 17.94 -36.44
C ASP A 48 -11.09 16.76 -36.58
N THR A 49 -11.29 15.92 -37.61
CA THR A 49 -10.37 14.83 -37.97
C THR A 49 -9.05 15.37 -38.49
N VAL A 50 -7.94 14.90 -37.92
CA VAL A 50 -6.58 15.17 -38.39
C VAL A 50 -6.19 14.09 -39.41
N PRO A 51 -5.74 14.45 -40.64
CA PRO A 51 -5.30 13.47 -41.62
C PRO A 51 -4.15 12.61 -41.09
N PRO A 52 -4.13 11.28 -41.32
CA PRO A 52 -3.08 10.39 -40.81
C PRO A 52 -1.66 10.83 -41.17
N GLU A 53 -1.45 11.34 -42.39
CA GLU A 53 -0.15 11.83 -42.86
C GLU A 53 0.36 13.06 -42.07
N ARG A 54 -0.50 13.69 -41.27
CA ARG A 54 -0.18 14.82 -40.38
C ARG A 54 -0.12 14.41 -38.91
N VAL A 55 -0.21 13.12 -38.61
CA VAL A 55 -0.06 12.59 -37.26
C VAL A 55 1.24 11.80 -37.18
N HIS A 56 2.08 12.18 -36.23
CA HIS A 56 3.37 11.54 -36.00
C HIS A 56 3.42 10.92 -34.61
N LEU A 57 4.01 9.73 -34.53
CA LEU A 57 4.10 8.93 -33.33
C LEU A 57 5.57 8.70 -32.96
N PHE A 58 5.92 8.87 -31.68
CA PHE A 58 7.29 8.63 -31.21
C PHE A 58 7.33 8.27 -29.72
N MET A 59 8.45 7.70 -29.28
CA MET A 59 8.71 7.34 -27.89
C MET A 59 10.08 7.89 -27.46
N GLY A 60 10.11 8.97 -26.68
CA GLY A 60 11.36 9.65 -26.27
C GLY A 60 12.14 10.23 -27.46
N GLU A 61 13.48 10.25 -27.38
CA GLU A 61 14.38 10.69 -28.48
C GLU A 61 14.53 9.67 -29.64
N GLY A 62 13.61 8.71 -29.74
CA GLY A 62 13.66 7.62 -30.72
C GLY A 62 13.19 7.99 -32.14
N GLU A 63 12.98 6.97 -32.97
CA GLU A 63 12.40 7.12 -34.31
C GLU A 63 10.97 7.68 -34.24
N THR A 64 10.66 8.55 -35.21
CA THR A 64 9.31 9.10 -35.41
C THR A 64 8.66 8.38 -36.58
N HIS A 65 7.47 7.84 -36.36
CA HIS A 65 6.67 7.14 -37.35
C HIS A 65 5.50 8.02 -37.79
N ALA A 66 5.18 8.07 -39.09
CA ALA A 66 3.93 8.67 -39.53
C ALA A 66 2.77 7.69 -39.29
N ALA A 67 1.58 8.20 -38.99
CA ALA A 67 0.45 7.34 -38.62
C ALA A 67 -0.02 6.42 -39.76
N ASP A 68 0.18 6.82 -41.01
CA ASP A 68 -0.13 6.05 -42.21
C ASP A 68 0.90 4.95 -42.52
N GLU A 69 2.07 4.98 -41.88
CA GLU A 69 3.08 3.92 -41.96
C GLU A 69 2.74 2.74 -41.03
N ILE A 70 1.95 2.98 -39.97
CA ILE A 70 1.64 1.94 -38.98
C ILE A 70 0.60 0.97 -39.55
N SER A 71 1.02 -0.27 -39.73
CA SER A 71 0.19 -1.33 -40.31
C SER A 71 0.46 -2.69 -39.65
N ASP A 72 -0.23 -3.74 -40.12
CA ASP A 72 0.07 -5.11 -39.67
C ASP A 72 1.47 -5.58 -40.12
N GLU A 73 2.05 -4.98 -41.17
CA GLU A 73 3.41 -5.29 -41.67
C GLU A 73 4.50 -4.44 -40.99
N ASP A 74 4.19 -3.19 -40.65
CA ASP A 74 5.06 -2.22 -39.99
C ASP A 74 4.45 -1.78 -38.66
N ALA A 75 4.35 -2.72 -37.74
CA ALA A 75 3.71 -2.52 -36.44
C ALA A 75 4.67 -1.88 -35.42
N LEU A 76 4.13 -1.04 -34.53
CA LEU A 76 4.90 -0.34 -33.51
C LEU A 76 4.72 -1.03 -32.15
N ASP A 77 5.81 -1.48 -31.54
CA ASP A 77 5.76 -2.02 -30.17
C ASP A 77 5.25 -0.96 -29.21
N PHE A 78 4.23 -1.29 -28.42
CA PHE A 78 3.70 -0.46 -27.36
C PHE A 78 3.67 -1.23 -26.04
N PRO A 79 4.84 -1.47 -25.40
CA PRO A 79 4.95 -2.28 -24.18
C PRO A 79 4.20 -1.65 -23.00
N LEU A 80 3.89 -2.48 -22.00
CA LEU A 80 3.27 -2.03 -20.76
C LEU A 80 4.12 -0.92 -20.09
N ARG A 81 3.45 0.13 -19.61
CA ARG A 81 4.01 1.35 -18.99
C ARG A 81 4.78 2.29 -19.92
N ARG A 82 4.96 1.96 -21.19
CA ARG A 82 5.56 2.91 -22.14
C ARG A 82 4.59 4.03 -22.50
N THR A 83 5.17 5.19 -22.77
CA THR A 83 4.46 6.39 -23.22
C THR A 83 4.74 6.59 -24.71
N LEU A 84 3.67 6.72 -25.48
CA LEU A 84 3.63 7.02 -26.89
C LEU A 84 3.14 8.45 -27.06
N HIS A 85 3.96 9.29 -27.67
CA HIS A 85 3.61 10.67 -27.97
C HIS A 85 2.98 10.73 -29.35
N LEU A 86 1.87 11.46 -29.48
CA LEU A 86 1.21 11.76 -30.74
C LEU A 86 1.29 13.25 -30.99
N ARG A 87 1.88 13.62 -32.11
CA ARG A 87 1.94 15.01 -32.59
C ARG A 87 1.10 15.17 -33.84
N ALA A 88 0.07 16.00 -33.75
CA ALA A 88 -0.74 16.44 -34.87
C ALA A 88 -0.17 17.74 -35.44
N ASP A 89 0.28 17.72 -36.70
CA ASP A 89 0.64 18.92 -37.45
C ASP A 89 -0.63 19.72 -37.79
N ARG A 90 -1.01 20.60 -36.88
CA ARG A 90 -2.14 21.52 -36.99
C ARG A 90 -1.82 22.83 -36.26
N PRO A 91 -2.59 23.92 -36.52
CA PRO A 91 -2.47 25.15 -35.74
C PRO A 91 -2.66 24.89 -34.24
N ALA A 92 -2.00 25.72 -33.44
CA ALA A 92 -2.13 25.71 -31.99
C ALA A 92 -3.60 25.82 -31.56
N LEU A 93 -3.97 25.08 -30.51
CA LEU A 93 -5.27 25.20 -29.87
C LEU A 93 -5.29 26.43 -28.95
N GLU A 94 -6.46 27.03 -28.77
CA GLU A 94 -6.66 28.11 -27.81
C GLU A 94 -6.50 27.61 -26.37
N SER A 95 -6.31 28.51 -25.41
CA SER A 95 -6.33 28.11 -24.00
C SER A 95 -7.75 27.73 -23.59
N GLY A 96 -7.92 26.56 -22.98
CA GLY A 96 -9.24 26.03 -22.62
C GLY A 96 -9.29 24.51 -22.69
N THR A 97 -10.50 23.96 -22.54
CA THR A 97 -10.76 22.52 -22.60
C THR A 97 -11.04 22.08 -24.04
N HIS A 98 -10.39 21.00 -24.47
CA HIS A 98 -10.49 20.42 -25.80
C HIS A 98 -10.90 18.95 -25.70
N ASN A 99 -11.71 18.50 -26.65
CA ASN A 99 -12.11 17.09 -26.75
C ASN A 99 -11.20 16.35 -27.74
N LEU A 100 -10.58 15.27 -27.28
CA LEU A 100 -9.73 14.39 -28.08
C LEU A 100 -10.45 13.06 -28.27
N GLU A 101 -10.66 12.66 -29.53
CA GLU A 101 -11.15 11.32 -29.88
C GLU A 101 -10.04 10.55 -30.59
N LEU A 102 -9.76 9.33 -30.13
CA LEU A 102 -8.77 8.46 -30.75
C LEU A 102 -9.36 7.11 -31.05
N THR A 103 -9.07 6.61 -32.26
CA THR A 103 -9.33 5.24 -32.66
C THR A 103 -8.06 4.61 -33.21
N PHE A 104 -7.63 3.50 -32.62
CA PHE A 104 -6.47 2.75 -33.08
C PHE A 104 -6.69 1.24 -32.98
N ARG A 105 -5.82 0.47 -33.61
CA ARG A 105 -5.78 -1.00 -33.52
C ARG A 105 -4.51 -1.42 -32.79
N ALA A 106 -4.66 -2.29 -31.80
CA ALA A 106 -3.54 -2.87 -31.08
C ALA A 106 -3.77 -4.36 -30.79
N ASP A 107 -2.78 -5.21 -31.02
CA ASP A 107 -2.83 -6.61 -30.62
C ASP A 107 -2.42 -6.75 -29.15
N PRO A 108 -3.14 -7.52 -28.32
CA PRO A 108 -4.27 -8.40 -28.63
C PRO A 108 -5.67 -7.78 -28.42
N PHE A 109 -5.78 -6.46 -28.29
CA PHE A 109 -7.02 -5.77 -27.94
C PHE A 109 -7.99 -5.57 -29.12
N GLY A 110 -7.50 -5.60 -30.36
CA GLY A 110 -8.27 -5.24 -31.55
C GLY A 110 -8.41 -3.72 -31.70
N THR A 111 -9.57 -3.26 -32.17
CA THR A 111 -9.85 -1.83 -32.35
C THR A 111 -10.33 -1.20 -31.05
N LEU A 112 -9.67 -0.13 -30.64
CA LEU A 112 -9.95 0.65 -29.44
C LEU A 112 -10.35 2.06 -29.85
N THR A 113 -11.46 2.55 -29.30
CA THR A 113 -11.95 3.92 -29.48
C THR A 113 -12.27 4.52 -28.12
N PHE A 114 -11.81 5.75 -27.86
CA PHE A 114 -12.21 6.52 -26.70
C PHE A 114 -12.20 8.02 -26.98
N SER A 115 -12.87 8.78 -26.12
CA SER A 115 -12.90 10.24 -26.10
C SER A 115 -12.55 10.75 -24.70
N VAL A 116 -11.72 11.79 -24.62
CA VAL A 116 -11.24 12.42 -23.39
C VAL A 116 -11.24 13.94 -23.54
N GLU A 117 -11.43 14.64 -22.43
CA GLU A 117 -11.24 16.08 -22.36
C GLU A 117 -9.90 16.38 -21.67
N ASP A 118 -9.11 17.28 -22.25
CA ASP A 118 -7.91 17.83 -21.63
C ASP A 118 -7.88 19.35 -21.83
N SER A 119 -7.04 20.07 -21.10
CA SER A 119 -7.00 21.53 -21.19
C SER A 119 -5.61 22.05 -21.48
N ILE A 120 -5.52 22.97 -22.45
CA ILE A 120 -4.34 23.79 -22.62
C ILE A 120 -4.49 24.99 -21.69
N SER A 121 -3.63 25.06 -20.68
CA SER A 121 -3.43 26.26 -19.90
C SER A 121 -2.15 26.95 -20.36
N GLU A 122 -2.14 28.28 -20.42
CA GLU A 122 -0.89 29.02 -20.47
C GLU A 122 -0.03 28.59 -19.28
N GLN A 123 1.13 27.99 -19.55
CA GLN A 123 2.08 27.71 -18.48
C GLN A 123 2.59 29.07 -18.00
N ASP A 124 2.27 29.41 -16.75
CA ASP A 124 2.84 30.60 -16.13
C ASP A 124 4.33 30.35 -15.91
N GLU A 125 5.16 30.89 -16.82
CA GLU A 125 6.62 30.82 -16.75
C GLU A 125 7.19 31.50 -15.50
N ALA A 126 6.38 32.28 -14.77
CA ALA A 126 6.79 32.87 -13.50
C ALA A 126 6.64 31.91 -12.30
N LEU A 127 6.00 30.75 -12.47
CA LEU A 127 5.88 29.76 -11.40
C LEU A 127 7.16 28.92 -11.31
N GLU A 128 7.91 29.12 -10.22
CA GLU A 128 9.00 28.23 -9.84
C GLU A 128 8.49 26.81 -9.61
N ARG A 129 9.18 25.81 -10.19
CA ARG A 129 8.82 24.40 -10.10
C ARG A 129 10.02 23.60 -9.63
N ILE A 130 9.75 22.54 -8.87
CA ILE A 130 10.77 21.57 -8.47
C ILE A 130 11.34 20.95 -9.76
N PRO A 131 12.67 20.96 -9.97
CA PRO A 131 13.29 20.39 -11.15
C PRO A 131 12.90 18.92 -11.33
N ARG A 132 12.55 18.54 -12.55
CA ARG A 132 12.10 17.19 -12.90
C ARG A 132 12.57 16.86 -14.31
N ASN A 133 13.10 15.66 -14.48
CA ASN A 133 13.42 15.10 -15.79
C ASN A 133 12.36 14.04 -16.14
N PRO A 134 11.61 14.18 -17.24
CA PRO A 134 10.58 13.22 -17.62
C PRO A 134 11.13 11.85 -18.06
N ASP A 135 12.36 11.80 -18.56
CA ASP A 135 12.99 10.60 -19.11
C ASP A 135 13.83 9.84 -18.09
N ASP A 136 14.58 10.57 -17.25
CA ASP A 136 15.39 10.00 -16.16
C ASP A 136 15.35 10.89 -14.92
N ASN A 137 14.33 10.67 -14.09
CA ASN A 137 14.11 11.41 -12.86
C ASN A 137 14.94 10.91 -11.66
N CYS A 138 15.87 9.96 -11.87
CA CYS A 138 16.72 9.39 -10.83
C CYS A 138 18.21 9.62 -11.07
N SER A 139 18.60 10.23 -12.19
CA SER A 139 20.00 10.61 -12.44
C SER A 139 20.55 11.59 -11.40
N GLN A 140 21.85 11.48 -11.09
CA GLN A 140 22.50 12.36 -10.12
C GLN A 140 22.35 13.84 -10.50
N ALA A 141 22.42 14.18 -11.79
CA ALA A 141 22.26 15.56 -12.25
C ALA A 141 20.91 16.18 -11.85
N ILE A 142 19.79 15.47 -12.07
CA ILE A 142 18.47 15.99 -11.70
C ILE A 142 18.26 16.00 -10.18
N ILE A 143 18.98 15.15 -9.44
CA ILE A 143 18.96 15.13 -7.98
C ILE A 143 19.71 16.35 -7.44
N ASP A 144 20.90 16.65 -7.99
CA ASP A 144 21.70 17.82 -7.64
C ASP A 144 20.93 19.12 -7.91
N GLU A 145 20.28 19.23 -9.08
CA GLU A 145 19.41 20.36 -9.41
C GLU A 145 18.27 20.52 -8.40
N ARG A 146 17.64 19.41 -7.97
CA ARG A 146 16.59 19.45 -6.95
C ARG A 146 17.10 19.83 -5.58
N GLN A 147 18.28 19.35 -5.20
CA GLN A 147 18.91 19.72 -3.92
C GLN A 147 19.23 21.21 -3.92
N GLN A 148 19.87 21.72 -4.97
CA GLN A 148 20.13 23.15 -5.14
C GLN A 148 18.85 23.98 -5.10
N PHE A 149 17.80 23.54 -5.81
CA PHE A 149 16.50 24.20 -5.77
C PHE A 149 15.94 24.28 -4.34
N VAL A 150 16.00 23.19 -3.57
CA VAL A 150 15.52 23.18 -2.18
C VAL A 150 16.36 24.09 -1.29
N GLU A 151 17.68 24.12 -1.48
CA GLU A 151 18.57 25.00 -0.71
C GLU A 151 18.33 26.48 -1.01
N GLU A 152 18.21 26.84 -2.29
CA GLU A 152 17.93 28.21 -2.75
C GLU A 152 16.54 28.68 -2.31
N TYR A 153 15.52 27.85 -2.51
CA TYR A 153 14.14 28.17 -2.13
C TYR A 153 13.98 28.25 -0.60
N GLY A 154 14.68 27.39 0.13
CA GLY A 154 14.65 27.31 1.58
C GLY A 154 15.57 28.28 2.31
N ASP A 155 16.47 28.98 1.60
CA ASP A 155 17.56 29.79 2.17
C ASP A 155 18.35 29.01 3.24
N THR A 156 18.69 27.76 2.95
CA THR A 156 19.35 26.85 3.90
C THR A 156 20.21 25.80 3.19
N SER A 157 21.27 25.31 3.84
CA SER A 157 22.11 24.22 3.30
C SER A 157 21.65 22.85 3.80
N LEU A 158 21.77 21.83 2.95
CA LEU A 158 21.41 20.45 3.26
C LEU A 158 22.65 19.59 3.54
N ASP A 159 23.01 19.44 4.82
CA ASP A 159 24.23 18.70 5.21
C ASP A 159 24.06 17.18 5.32
N HIS A 160 22.83 16.67 5.48
CA HIS A 160 22.60 15.24 5.75
C HIS A 160 21.64 14.57 4.76
N VAL A 161 20.64 15.31 4.28
CA VAL A 161 19.66 14.80 3.30
C VAL A 161 20.33 14.23 2.05
N PRO A 162 21.36 14.88 1.45
CA PRO A 162 22.03 14.37 0.24
C PRO A 162 22.93 13.15 0.47
N HIS A 163 23.18 12.77 1.73
CA HIS A 163 24.12 11.71 2.07
C HIS A 163 23.40 10.38 2.27
N TYR A 164 23.35 9.58 1.21
CA TYR A 164 22.80 8.23 1.18
C TYR A 164 23.83 7.23 0.65
N SER A 165 23.69 5.96 1.02
CA SER A 165 24.69 4.90 0.78
C SER A 165 24.37 3.97 -0.39
N PHE A 166 23.42 4.34 -1.26
CA PHE A 166 22.91 3.50 -2.33
C PHE A 166 22.64 4.28 -3.62
N ASP A 167 22.52 3.58 -4.74
CA ASP A 167 22.15 4.15 -6.03
C ASP A 167 20.68 4.65 -5.99
N PRO A 168 20.39 5.94 -6.24
CA PRO A 168 19.03 6.48 -6.26
C PRO A 168 18.06 5.74 -7.16
N ALA A 169 18.54 5.10 -8.24
CA ALA A 169 17.70 4.33 -9.16
C ALA A 169 16.93 3.20 -8.45
N VAL A 170 17.43 2.68 -7.31
CA VAL A 170 16.71 1.66 -6.53
C VAL A 170 15.42 2.17 -5.88
N THR A 171 15.22 3.49 -5.85
CA THR A 171 14.01 4.13 -5.29
C THR A 171 12.92 4.36 -6.34
N GLU A 172 13.16 3.96 -7.60
CA GLU A 172 12.18 4.08 -8.67
C GLU A 172 10.89 3.32 -8.31
N GLY A 173 9.77 4.06 -8.30
CA GLY A 173 8.47 3.53 -7.89
C GLY A 173 8.23 3.48 -6.37
N ASN A 174 9.19 3.92 -5.56
CA ASN A 174 9.03 4.12 -4.11
C ASN A 174 8.78 5.58 -3.75
N ILE A 175 9.32 6.52 -4.51
CA ILE A 175 9.21 7.96 -4.25
C ILE A 175 9.37 8.76 -5.55
N GLU A 176 8.68 9.89 -5.64
CA GLU A 176 8.87 10.89 -6.69
C GLU A 176 9.78 12.02 -6.20
N ASN A 177 10.49 12.67 -7.11
CA ASN A 177 11.37 13.79 -6.79
C ASN A 177 12.32 13.47 -5.62
N PHE A 178 12.96 12.28 -5.63
CA PHE A 178 14.02 11.89 -4.70
C PHE A 178 15.12 12.95 -4.49
N THR A 179 15.08 13.70 -3.38
CA THR A 179 16.09 14.71 -3.04
C THR A 179 17.16 14.16 -2.08
N GLY A 180 16.90 13.03 -1.42
CA GLY A 180 17.79 12.44 -0.43
C GLY A 180 17.05 11.57 0.59
N VAL A 181 17.59 11.45 1.81
CA VAL A 181 17.08 10.54 2.86
C VAL A 181 16.92 11.22 4.22
N ALA A 182 15.93 10.77 5.02
CA ALA A 182 15.67 11.30 6.36
C ALA A 182 16.56 10.70 7.48
N GLN A 183 17.10 9.50 7.29
CA GLN A 183 17.94 8.75 8.25
C GLN A 183 17.32 8.57 9.66
N ILE A 184 16.63 7.45 9.88
CA ILE A 184 16.03 7.12 11.19
C ILE A 184 16.98 6.21 11.98
N PRO A 185 17.27 6.48 13.28
CA PRO A 185 18.12 5.60 14.09
C PRO A 185 17.56 4.17 14.14
N LEU A 186 18.43 3.18 14.01
CA LEU A 186 18.09 1.76 13.99
C LEU A 186 18.78 1.04 15.16
N GLY A 187 17.99 0.35 15.99
CA GLY A 187 18.48 -0.54 17.04
C GLY A 187 17.98 -1.97 16.86
N PHE A 188 18.58 -2.91 17.57
CA PHE A 188 18.14 -4.31 17.61
C PHE A 188 17.77 -4.72 19.04
N ALA A 189 16.67 -5.46 19.17
CA ALA A 189 16.24 -6.10 20.42
C ALA A 189 16.22 -7.63 20.25
N GLY A 190 16.58 -8.38 21.29
CA GLY A 190 16.53 -9.84 21.28
C GLY A 190 17.81 -10.53 21.76
N PRO A 191 18.00 -11.82 21.40
CA PRO A 191 17.16 -12.61 20.51
C PRO A 191 15.76 -12.87 21.09
N LEU A 192 14.72 -12.91 20.24
CA LEU A 192 13.36 -13.31 20.58
C LEU A 192 13.12 -14.76 20.14
N THR A 193 12.76 -15.63 21.08
CA THR A 193 12.40 -17.02 20.81
C THR A 193 10.93 -17.11 20.40
N VAL A 194 10.66 -17.53 19.16
CA VAL A 194 9.29 -17.69 18.63
C VAL A 194 9.00 -19.15 18.34
N HIS A 195 7.82 -19.60 18.77
CA HIS A 195 7.24 -20.91 18.55
C HIS A 195 5.95 -20.79 17.73
N GLY A 196 6.08 -20.36 16.48
CA GLY A 196 4.96 -20.20 15.55
C GLY A 196 4.91 -21.23 14.43
N GLU A 197 3.84 -21.29 13.65
CA GLU A 197 3.73 -22.27 12.56
C GLU A 197 4.79 -22.05 11.47
N HIS A 198 5.34 -20.84 11.37
CA HIS A 198 6.29 -20.43 10.34
C HIS A 198 7.63 -19.88 10.90
N ALA A 199 7.65 -19.35 12.12
CA ALA A 199 8.83 -18.93 12.87
C ALA A 199 9.13 -19.93 13.99
N GLN A 200 10.29 -20.59 13.94
CA GLN A 200 10.68 -21.67 14.89
C GLN A 200 12.14 -21.49 15.33
N ASP A 201 12.52 -20.23 15.54
CA ASP A 201 13.90 -19.81 15.69
C ASP A 201 14.03 -18.55 16.56
N ASP A 202 15.25 -18.32 17.04
CA ASP A 202 15.66 -17.11 17.76
C ASP A 202 15.96 -15.99 16.76
N VAL A 203 15.28 -14.85 16.90
CA VAL A 203 15.34 -13.76 15.92
C VAL A 203 15.75 -12.43 16.57
N LEU A 204 16.67 -11.69 15.95
CA LEU A 204 16.95 -10.30 16.32
C LEU A 204 15.95 -9.35 15.65
N ILE A 205 15.35 -8.48 16.45
CA ILE A 205 14.25 -7.59 16.03
C ILE A 205 14.79 -6.20 15.72
N PRO A 206 14.84 -5.77 14.44
CA PRO A 206 15.23 -4.43 14.06
C PRO A 206 14.10 -3.43 14.37
N LEU A 207 14.45 -2.31 15.01
CA LEU A 207 13.52 -1.27 15.45
C LEU A 207 14.08 0.10 15.07
N ALA A 208 13.50 0.73 14.05
CA ALA A 208 13.86 2.07 13.60
C ALA A 208 12.99 3.12 14.29
N THR A 209 13.57 3.95 15.17
CA THR A 209 12.80 4.89 15.98
C THR A 209 13.66 6.06 16.48
N SER A 210 13.00 7.19 16.76
CA SER A 210 13.55 8.32 17.52
C SER A 210 13.03 8.38 18.96
N GLU A 211 12.15 7.45 19.37
CA GLU A 211 11.62 7.37 20.73
C GLU A 211 12.64 6.70 21.66
N GLY A 212 13.16 7.48 22.62
CA GLY A 212 14.05 6.99 23.65
C GLY A 212 13.42 5.87 24.47
N THR A 213 14.23 4.92 24.97
CA THR A 213 13.81 3.72 25.72
C THR A 213 13.01 2.65 24.97
N LEU A 214 12.50 2.91 23.76
CA LEU A 214 11.71 1.94 23.02
C LEU A 214 12.47 0.62 22.85
N VAL A 215 13.61 0.63 22.16
CA VAL A 215 14.40 -0.60 21.89
C VAL A 215 14.77 -1.34 23.18
N ALA A 216 15.15 -0.60 24.23
CA ALA A 216 15.48 -1.17 25.53
C ALA A 216 14.27 -1.84 26.21
N SER A 217 13.09 -1.24 26.11
CA SER A 217 11.84 -1.79 26.66
C SER A 217 11.45 -3.09 25.95
N TYR A 218 11.50 -3.11 24.61
CA TYR A 218 11.24 -4.34 23.83
C TYR A 218 12.27 -5.42 24.17
N ASN A 219 13.55 -5.07 24.29
CA ASN A 219 14.60 -6.01 24.71
C ASN A 219 14.36 -6.58 26.12
N ARG A 220 13.85 -5.77 27.06
CA ARG A 220 13.47 -6.21 28.41
C ARG A 220 12.30 -7.19 28.36
N GLY A 221 11.27 -6.88 27.58
CA GLY A 221 10.11 -7.75 27.37
C GLY A 221 10.50 -9.10 26.79
N ILE A 222 11.29 -9.08 25.71
CA ILE A 222 11.79 -10.29 25.03
C ILE A 222 12.56 -11.18 26.01
N LYS A 223 13.45 -10.59 26.82
CA LYS A 223 14.20 -11.33 27.83
C LYS A 223 13.26 -12.08 28.79
N VAL A 224 12.19 -11.45 29.26
CA VAL A 224 11.25 -12.06 30.21
C VAL A 224 10.45 -13.17 29.54
N CYS A 225 9.94 -12.96 28.32
CA CYS A 225 9.26 -14.01 27.58
C CYS A 225 10.16 -15.24 27.35
N ASN A 226 11.43 -15.03 26.94
CA ASN A 226 12.36 -16.15 26.73
C ASN A 226 12.69 -16.91 28.02
N LEU A 227 12.80 -16.21 29.16
CA LEU A 227 13.02 -16.86 30.46
C LEU A 227 11.85 -17.77 30.85
N SER A 228 10.65 -17.50 30.34
CA SER A 228 9.45 -18.31 30.51
C SER A 228 9.10 -19.17 29.28
N GLY A 229 10.09 -19.47 28.43
CA GLY A 229 9.95 -20.45 27.36
C GLY A 229 9.65 -19.89 25.97
N GLY A 230 9.62 -18.56 25.79
CA GLY A 230 9.41 -17.93 24.48
C GLY A 230 7.96 -17.51 24.25
N ILE A 231 7.61 -17.27 22.97
CA ILE A 231 6.27 -16.81 22.58
C ILE A 231 5.72 -17.73 21.49
N GLU A 232 4.52 -18.26 21.69
CA GLU A 232 3.77 -18.98 20.66
C GLU A 232 3.05 -17.99 19.74
N ALA A 233 3.00 -18.28 18.43
CA ALA A 233 2.36 -17.38 17.47
C ALA A 233 1.62 -18.11 16.35
N THR A 234 0.39 -17.69 16.03
CA THR A 234 -0.47 -18.35 15.05
C THR A 234 -1.11 -17.36 14.09
N VAL A 235 -1.01 -17.59 12.78
CA VAL A 235 -1.72 -16.81 11.75
C VAL A 235 -3.07 -17.47 11.45
N SER A 236 -4.14 -16.93 12.02
CA SER A 236 -5.49 -17.51 11.89
C SER A 236 -6.24 -17.08 10.62
N ARG A 237 -5.82 -15.98 9.97
CA ARG A 237 -6.45 -15.51 8.72
C ARG A 237 -5.50 -14.65 7.91
N ASP A 238 -5.60 -14.74 6.59
CA ASP A 238 -4.91 -13.87 5.63
C ASP A 238 -5.89 -13.43 4.55
N CYS A 239 -6.16 -12.13 4.48
CA CYS A 239 -7.05 -11.57 3.48
C CYS A 239 -6.84 -10.06 3.27
N MET A 240 -6.52 -9.63 2.07
CA MET A 240 -6.46 -8.23 1.64
C MET A 240 -7.73 -7.82 0.91
N GLN A 241 -8.14 -6.55 1.03
CA GLN A 241 -9.43 -6.09 0.48
C GLN A 241 -9.34 -4.81 -0.34
N ARG A 242 -10.28 -4.73 -1.28
CA ARG A 242 -10.75 -3.51 -1.94
C ARG A 242 -12.28 -3.48 -1.84
N ALA A 243 -12.86 -2.30 -1.61
CA ALA A 243 -14.31 -2.19 -1.45
C ALA A 243 -14.89 -1.11 -2.38
N PRO A 244 -15.35 -1.49 -3.58
CA PRO A 244 -16.17 -0.64 -4.43
C PRO A 244 -17.58 -0.41 -3.85
N VAL A 245 -18.22 0.64 -4.33
CA VAL A 245 -19.65 0.91 -4.12
C VAL A 245 -20.36 1.15 -5.45
N PHE A 246 -21.54 0.55 -5.57
CA PHE A 246 -22.47 0.71 -6.70
C PHE A 246 -23.73 1.41 -6.19
N ILE A 247 -24.18 2.43 -6.91
CA ILE A 247 -25.31 3.29 -6.54
C ILE A 247 -26.45 3.06 -7.53
N PHE A 248 -27.67 2.93 -7.01
CA PHE A 248 -28.86 2.59 -7.78
C PHE A 248 -30.01 3.58 -7.49
N ASP A 249 -31.04 3.56 -8.33
CA ASP A 249 -32.25 4.39 -8.13
C ASP A 249 -32.93 4.14 -6.77
N ASN A 250 -32.92 2.90 -6.29
CA ASN A 250 -33.56 2.55 -5.01
C ASN A 250 -32.94 1.32 -4.33
N ALA A 251 -33.28 1.14 -3.04
CA ALA A 251 -32.76 0.07 -2.20
C ALA A 251 -33.08 -1.35 -2.70
N ARG A 252 -34.17 -1.55 -3.46
CA ARG A 252 -34.47 -2.87 -4.03
C ARG A 252 -33.52 -3.20 -5.16
N ALA A 253 -33.23 -2.24 -6.04
CA ALA A 253 -32.25 -2.42 -7.11
C ALA A 253 -30.86 -2.74 -6.54
N ALA A 254 -30.43 -2.04 -5.48
CA ALA A 254 -29.16 -2.35 -4.80
C ALA A 254 -29.13 -3.77 -4.20
N ARG A 255 -30.22 -4.22 -3.58
CA ARG A 255 -30.33 -5.60 -3.07
C ARG A 255 -30.32 -6.62 -4.21
N ASP A 256 -31.11 -6.40 -5.25
CA ASP A 256 -31.24 -7.34 -6.37
C ASP A 256 -29.90 -7.48 -7.11
N PHE A 257 -29.12 -6.40 -7.19
CA PHE A 257 -27.74 -6.43 -7.64
C PHE A 257 -26.86 -7.35 -6.79
N THR A 258 -26.95 -7.34 -5.45
CA THR A 258 -26.15 -8.25 -4.61
C THR A 258 -26.50 -9.73 -4.84
N HIS A 259 -27.77 -10.06 -5.11
CA HIS A 259 -28.14 -11.42 -5.48
C HIS A 259 -27.55 -11.81 -6.83
N TRP A 260 -27.56 -10.89 -7.80
CA TRP A 260 -26.94 -11.13 -9.10
C TRP A 260 -25.43 -11.34 -8.97
N VAL A 261 -24.74 -10.60 -8.10
CA VAL A 261 -23.31 -10.81 -7.80
C VAL A 261 -23.08 -12.21 -7.23
N ASP A 262 -23.90 -12.67 -6.29
CA ASP A 262 -23.81 -14.04 -5.74
C ASP A 262 -24.00 -15.11 -6.84
N ASP A 263 -24.99 -14.93 -7.73
CA ASP A 263 -25.27 -15.85 -8.83
C ASP A 263 -24.14 -15.92 -9.88
N HIS A 264 -23.27 -14.89 -9.94
CA HIS A 264 -22.20 -14.77 -10.93
C HIS A 264 -20.78 -14.79 -10.32
N MET A 265 -20.65 -15.20 -9.05
CA MET A 265 -19.39 -15.18 -8.31
C MET A 265 -18.22 -15.87 -9.04
N ASP A 266 -18.47 -17.01 -9.71
CA ASP A 266 -17.41 -17.73 -10.43
C ASP A 266 -16.89 -16.96 -11.65
N ALA A 267 -17.76 -16.27 -12.38
CA ALA A 267 -17.35 -15.43 -13.51
C ALA A 267 -16.60 -14.18 -13.01
N ILE A 268 -17.09 -13.55 -11.94
CA ILE A 268 -16.42 -12.41 -11.29
C ILE A 268 -15.03 -12.82 -10.80
N ARG A 269 -14.89 -14.02 -10.23
CA ARG A 269 -13.60 -14.59 -9.82
C ARG A 269 -12.65 -14.74 -11.01
N ALA A 270 -13.11 -15.34 -12.11
CA ALA A 270 -12.29 -15.53 -13.30
C ALA A 270 -11.71 -14.20 -13.84
N GLU A 271 -12.54 -13.15 -13.87
CA GLU A 271 -12.13 -11.82 -14.32
C GLU A 271 -11.15 -11.16 -13.35
N ALA A 272 -11.39 -11.26 -12.04
CA ALA A 272 -10.49 -10.72 -11.04
C ALA A 272 -9.09 -11.36 -11.11
N GLU A 273 -9.06 -12.69 -11.18
CA GLU A 273 -7.83 -13.49 -11.16
C GLU A 273 -7.08 -13.45 -12.50
N SER A 274 -7.72 -13.04 -13.60
CA SER A 274 -7.05 -12.82 -14.90
C SER A 274 -5.92 -11.78 -14.85
N THR A 275 -5.97 -10.87 -13.87
CA THR A 275 -5.04 -9.76 -13.73
C THR A 275 -3.74 -10.10 -12.99
N SER A 276 -3.66 -11.29 -12.36
CA SER A 276 -2.51 -11.67 -11.53
C SER A 276 -2.42 -13.19 -11.37
N SER A 277 -1.20 -13.73 -11.49
CA SER A 277 -0.93 -15.14 -11.17
C SER A 277 -0.86 -15.43 -9.65
N VAL A 278 -1.11 -14.44 -8.79
CA VAL A 278 -0.95 -14.53 -7.32
C VAL A 278 -2.25 -14.18 -6.58
N ALA A 279 -3.05 -13.24 -7.11
CA ALA A 279 -4.31 -12.87 -6.48
C ALA A 279 -5.32 -14.01 -6.59
N GLU A 280 -5.90 -14.41 -5.47
CA GLU A 280 -6.99 -15.40 -5.40
C GLU A 280 -8.20 -14.71 -4.75
N LEU A 281 -9.34 -14.60 -5.47
CA LEU A 281 -10.57 -14.01 -4.94
C LEU A 281 -11.32 -15.05 -4.12
N LEU A 282 -11.26 -14.89 -2.79
CA LEU A 282 -11.85 -15.83 -1.85
C LEU A 282 -13.39 -15.71 -1.87
N TYR A 283 -13.89 -14.50 -1.60
CA TYR A 283 -15.33 -14.20 -1.54
C TYR A 283 -15.56 -12.67 -1.61
N ILE A 284 -16.82 -12.26 -1.68
CA ILE A 284 -17.24 -10.86 -1.63
C ILE A 284 -18.23 -10.71 -0.45
N ASP A 285 -17.98 -9.79 0.49
CA ASP A 285 -19.00 -9.43 1.48
C ASP A 285 -19.88 -8.31 0.90
N HIS A 286 -21.19 -8.39 1.15
CA HIS A 286 -22.16 -7.38 0.73
C HIS A 286 -22.63 -6.55 1.91
N TYR A 287 -22.59 -5.23 1.78
CA TYR A 287 -23.18 -4.30 2.74
C TYR A 287 -24.09 -3.34 2.00
N LEU A 288 -25.35 -3.27 2.44
CA LEU A 288 -26.38 -2.41 1.84
C LEU A 288 -26.67 -1.24 2.78
N SER A 289 -26.74 -0.03 2.21
CA SER A 289 -27.22 1.16 2.92
C SER A 289 -27.84 2.12 1.90
N ASN A 290 -29.02 2.65 2.20
CA ASN A 290 -29.81 3.43 1.23
C ASN A 290 -30.02 2.63 -0.08
N HIS A 291 -29.68 3.23 -1.21
CA HIS A 291 -29.65 2.60 -2.53
C HIS A 291 -28.20 2.28 -2.97
N PHE A 292 -27.30 2.07 -2.01
CA PHE A 292 -25.89 1.71 -2.25
C PHE A 292 -25.65 0.23 -1.95
N ALA A 293 -24.86 -0.42 -2.80
CA ALA A 293 -24.28 -1.73 -2.56
C ALA A 293 -22.76 -1.63 -2.47
N TYR A 294 -22.24 -1.80 -1.26
CA TYR A 294 -20.82 -1.93 -1.01
C TYR A 294 -20.44 -3.40 -1.17
N LEU A 295 -19.49 -3.66 -2.06
CA LEU A 295 -18.95 -5.00 -2.27
C LEU A 295 -17.52 -5.01 -1.73
N ARG A 296 -17.26 -5.73 -0.64
CA ARG A 296 -15.91 -5.85 -0.09
C ARG A 296 -15.29 -7.12 -0.68
N PHE A 297 -14.43 -6.96 -1.68
CA PHE A 297 -13.73 -8.07 -2.31
C PHE A 297 -12.59 -8.53 -1.41
N ASN A 298 -12.50 -9.83 -1.15
CA ASN A 298 -11.58 -10.43 -0.20
C ASN A 298 -10.61 -11.38 -0.91
N TYR A 299 -9.32 -11.05 -0.92
CA TYR A 299 -8.29 -11.76 -1.68
C TYR A 299 -7.18 -12.35 -0.80
N ARG A 300 -6.58 -13.46 -1.24
CA ARG A 300 -5.23 -13.85 -0.84
C ARG A 300 -4.22 -13.27 -1.82
N THR A 301 -3.06 -12.81 -1.34
CA THR A 301 -2.09 -12.01 -2.13
C THR A 301 -0.65 -12.53 -2.09
N GLY A 302 -0.44 -13.77 -1.64
CA GLY A 302 0.90 -14.33 -1.41
C GLY A 302 1.70 -13.49 -0.41
N ASP A 303 2.96 -13.21 -0.72
CA ASP A 303 3.90 -12.48 0.17
C ASP A 303 3.87 -10.95 0.02
N ALA A 304 3.09 -10.42 -0.91
CA ALA A 304 2.91 -8.98 -1.05
C ALA A 304 1.80 -8.49 -0.11
N ALA A 305 1.92 -7.24 0.37
CA ALA A 305 0.83 -6.57 1.10
C ALA A 305 -0.44 -6.49 0.23
N GLY A 306 -0.26 -6.33 -1.08
CA GLY A 306 -1.29 -6.64 -2.07
C GLY A 306 -2.25 -5.50 -2.43
N GLN A 307 -2.15 -4.30 -1.85
CA GLN A 307 -3.11 -3.21 -2.12
C GLN A 307 -3.27 -2.86 -3.61
N ASN A 308 -2.14 -2.76 -4.34
CA ASN A 308 -2.15 -2.48 -5.78
C ASN A 308 -2.65 -3.67 -6.61
N MET A 309 -2.36 -4.89 -6.15
CA MET A 309 -2.78 -6.13 -6.80
C MET A 309 -4.30 -6.28 -6.71
N VAL A 310 -4.87 -6.17 -5.51
CA VAL A 310 -6.32 -6.29 -5.31
C VAL A 310 -7.09 -5.13 -5.94
N GLY A 311 -6.51 -3.92 -5.98
CA GLY A 311 -7.10 -2.78 -6.67
C GLY A 311 -7.32 -3.05 -8.15
N ARG A 312 -6.31 -3.60 -8.83
CA ARG A 312 -6.38 -3.98 -10.24
C ARG A 312 -7.35 -5.14 -10.50
N ALA A 313 -7.27 -6.19 -9.68
CA ALA A 313 -8.16 -7.34 -9.78
C ALA A 313 -9.63 -6.94 -9.59
N THR A 314 -9.91 -6.11 -8.58
CA THR A 314 -11.26 -5.61 -8.33
C THR A 314 -11.74 -4.70 -9.47
N PHE A 315 -10.84 -3.90 -10.05
CA PHE A 315 -11.22 -3.03 -11.16
C PHE A 315 -11.61 -3.83 -12.41
N ALA A 316 -10.85 -4.88 -12.77
CA ALA A 316 -11.22 -5.77 -13.87
C ALA A 316 -12.56 -6.46 -13.61
N ALA A 317 -12.74 -7.03 -12.41
CA ALA A 317 -13.98 -7.67 -12.01
C ALA A 317 -15.18 -6.72 -12.06
N CYS A 318 -15.04 -5.49 -11.56
CA CYS A 318 -16.08 -4.47 -11.61
C CYS A 318 -16.36 -4.00 -13.04
N GLY A 319 -15.37 -3.93 -13.92
CA GLY A 319 -15.57 -3.66 -15.34
C GLY A 319 -16.50 -4.70 -15.97
N TRP A 320 -16.21 -5.98 -15.73
CA TRP A 320 -17.08 -7.07 -16.19
C TRP A 320 -18.49 -7.01 -15.58
N ILE A 321 -18.60 -6.72 -14.27
CA ILE A 321 -19.90 -6.55 -13.60
C ILE A 321 -20.72 -5.45 -14.29
N MET A 322 -20.11 -4.29 -14.58
CA MET A 322 -20.77 -3.18 -15.25
C MET A 322 -21.22 -3.53 -16.68
N ASP A 323 -20.45 -4.38 -17.37
CA ASP A 323 -20.77 -4.81 -18.74
C ASP A 323 -21.88 -5.87 -18.79
N GLN A 324 -21.95 -6.76 -17.78
CA GLN A 324 -22.86 -7.91 -17.78
C GLN A 324 -24.14 -7.71 -16.95
N TYR A 325 -24.15 -6.79 -15.99
CA TYR A 325 -25.32 -6.56 -15.16
C TYR A 325 -26.45 -5.91 -15.99
N PRO A 326 -27.66 -6.52 -16.06
CA PRO A 326 -28.72 -6.03 -16.94
C PRO A 326 -29.46 -4.79 -16.40
N GLY A 327 -29.30 -4.46 -15.12
CA GLY A 327 -29.94 -3.33 -14.49
C GLY A 327 -29.10 -2.04 -14.59
N PRO A 328 -29.72 -0.85 -14.44
CA PRO A 328 -28.96 0.39 -14.44
C PRO A 328 -28.16 0.55 -13.14
N VAL A 329 -26.86 0.85 -13.26
CA VAL A 329 -26.02 1.38 -12.19
C VAL A 329 -25.88 2.88 -12.43
N GLU A 330 -26.28 3.72 -11.47
CA GLU A 330 -26.23 5.17 -11.61
C GLU A 330 -24.80 5.70 -11.43
N HIS A 331 -24.11 5.20 -10.41
CA HIS A 331 -22.73 5.58 -10.12
C HIS A 331 -21.92 4.40 -9.57
N PHE A 332 -20.61 4.45 -9.81
CA PHE A 332 -19.64 3.47 -9.37
C PHE A 332 -18.38 4.17 -8.86
N TYR A 333 -17.86 3.70 -7.72
CA TYR A 333 -16.55 4.10 -7.21
C TYR A 333 -15.77 2.85 -6.78
N LEU A 334 -14.51 2.75 -7.19
CA LEU A 334 -13.66 1.58 -6.89
C LEU A 334 -13.27 1.45 -5.42
N GLU A 335 -13.21 2.57 -4.69
CA GLU A 335 -12.94 2.60 -3.25
C GLU A 335 -13.96 3.49 -2.54
N SER A 336 -14.57 2.94 -1.50
CA SER A 336 -15.69 3.55 -0.78
C SER A 336 -15.40 3.81 0.70
N ASN A 337 -14.13 3.78 1.12
CA ASN A 337 -13.65 3.72 2.50
C ASN A 337 -14.03 2.43 3.27
N PHE A 338 -14.62 1.43 2.61
CA PHE A 338 -15.12 0.23 3.29
C PHE A 338 -14.13 -0.95 3.26
N ALA A 339 -12.96 -0.77 2.62
CA ALA A 339 -11.92 -1.80 2.60
C ALA A 339 -11.47 -2.20 4.03
N THR A 340 -11.16 -1.33 4.99
CA THR A 340 -10.90 0.13 4.99
C THR A 340 -9.39 0.34 4.95
N ASP A 341 -8.85 1.08 3.98
CA ASP A 341 -7.39 1.28 3.86
C ASP A 341 -6.90 2.56 4.54
N LYS A 342 -5.88 2.44 5.40
CA LYS A 342 -5.19 3.51 6.14
C LYS A 342 -6.06 4.30 7.12
N LYS A 343 -7.05 3.65 7.73
CA LYS A 343 -7.86 4.19 8.84
C LYS A 343 -8.22 3.10 9.84
N ALA A 344 -8.29 3.45 11.11
CA ALA A 344 -8.87 2.58 12.13
C ALA A 344 -10.32 2.23 11.76
N SER A 345 -10.67 0.93 11.81
CA SER A 345 -11.96 0.47 11.31
C SER A 345 -12.43 -0.80 12.03
N GLN A 346 -13.69 -0.80 12.49
CA GLN A 346 -14.30 -1.96 13.14
C GLN A 346 -14.45 -3.15 12.19
N VAL A 347 -14.69 -2.92 10.88
CA VAL A 347 -14.78 -4.02 9.92
C VAL A 347 -13.44 -4.73 9.78
N ASN A 348 -12.31 -4.02 9.84
CA ASN A 348 -10.99 -4.64 9.80
C ASN A 348 -10.74 -5.50 11.06
N VAL A 349 -11.19 -5.04 12.24
CA VAL A 349 -11.12 -5.82 13.48
C VAL A 349 -11.95 -7.13 13.37
N MET A 350 -13.17 -7.02 12.87
CA MET A 350 -14.12 -8.15 12.82
C MET A 350 -13.89 -9.12 11.66
N ARG A 351 -13.48 -8.62 10.48
CA ARG A 351 -13.38 -9.39 9.24
C ARG A 351 -11.95 -9.54 8.71
N THR A 352 -10.96 -9.10 9.48
CA THR A 352 -9.53 -9.05 9.12
C THR A 352 -9.25 -8.18 7.91
N ARG A 353 -8.04 -7.61 7.89
CA ARG A 353 -7.42 -6.99 6.72
C ARG A 353 -5.92 -7.23 6.80
N GLY A 354 -5.32 -7.84 5.78
CA GLY A 354 -3.99 -8.45 5.89
C GLY A 354 -4.04 -9.72 6.74
N LYS A 355 -3.15 -9.82 7.72
CA LYS A 355 -2.99 -11.00 8.58
C LYS A 355 -3.70 -10.80 9.91
N ARG A 356 -4.40 -11.85 10.37
CA ARG A 356 -4.85 -12.00 11.75
C ARG A 356 -3.90 -12.92 12.46
N VAL A 357 -3.13 -12.36 13.39
CA VAL A 357 -2.10 -13.11 14.09
C VAL A 357 -2.27 -12.95 15.58
N THR A 358 -2.13 -14.06 16.30
CA THR A 358 -2.19 -14.09 17.76
C THR A 358 -0.83 -14.52 18.27
N ALA A 359 -0.27 -13.77 19.21
CA ALA A 359 0.91 -14.16 19.96
C ALA A 359 0.53 -14.39 21.43
N GLU A 360 1.07 -15.43 22.05
CA GLU A 360 0.67 -15.89 23.38
C GLU A 360 1.88 -16.41 24.16
N ALA A 361 1.89 -16.18 25.47
CA ALA A 361 2.94 -16.61 26.37
C ALA A 361 2.40 -16.80 27.79
N THR A 362 2.93 -17.80 28.50
CA THR A 362 2.77 -17.92 29.94
C THR A 362 4.05 -17.41 30.61
N ILE A 363 3.94 -16.40 31.47
CA ILE A 363 5.07 -15.75 32.13
C ILE A 363 5.13 -16.19 33.59
N ASP A 364 6.23 -16.81 33.97
CA ASP A 364 6.41 -17.30 35.34
C ASP A 364 6.34 -16.13 36.33
N ARG A 365 5.63 -16.33 37.45
CA ARG A 365 5.52 -15.34 38.53
C ARG A 365 6.89 -14.83 38.97
N ASP A 366 7.82 -15.74 39.27
CA ASP A 366 9.13 -15.38 39.81
C ASP A 366 9.95 -14.58 38.80
N THR A 367 9.89 -14.96 37.52
CA THR A 367 10.54 -14.24 36.41
C THR A 367 9.99 -12.82 36.31
N LEU A 368 8.66 -12.66 36.34
CA LEU A 368 8.00 -11.37 36.28
C LEU A 368 8.34 -10.50 37.51
N ALA A 369 8.24 -11.03 38.72
CA ALA A 369 8.55 -10.32 39.95
C ALA A 369 10.02 -9.87 40.00
N GLN A 370 10.95 -10.76 39.62
CA GLN A 370 12.40 -10.48 39.68
C GLN A 370 12.84 -9.47 38.63
N HIS A 371 12.32 -9.53 37.41
CA HIS A 371 12.80 -8.73 36.28
C HIS A 371 11.96 -7.50 35.98
N MET A 372 10.66 -7.55 36.31
CA MET A 372 9.70 -6.48 36.02
C MET A 372 9.12 -5.82 37.28
N ARG A 373 9.39 -6.38 38.48
CA ARG A 373 8.96 -5.84 39.79
C ARG A 373 7.44 -5.66 39.90
N VAL A 374 6.70 -6.62 39.35
CA VAL A 374 5.23 -6.65 39.40
C VAL A 374 4.76 -8.09 39.54
N GLU A 375 3.65 -8.29 40.23
CA GLU A 375 2.99 -9.60 40.38
C GLU A 375 1.94 -9.81 39.27
N PRO A 376 1.70 -11.07 38.83
CA PRO A 376 0.65 -11.40 37.84
C PRO A 376 -0.72 -10.78 38.13
N GLU A 377 -1.18 -10.84 39.39
CA GLU A 377 -2.48 -10.29 39.81
C GLU A 377 -2.60 -8.78 39.55
N ALA A 378 -1.52 -8.04 39.83
CA ALA A 378 -1.51 -6.59 39.67
C ALA A 378 -1.58 -6.22 38.19
N LEU A 379 -0.87 -6.95 37.34
CA LEU A 379 -0.92 -6.79 35.89
C LEU A 379 -2.31 -7.11 35.32
N HIS A 380 -2.85 -8.28 35.64
CA HIS A 380 -4.18 -8.69 35.20
C HIS A 380 -5.26 -7.69 35.62
N HIS A 381 -5.21 -7.22 36.87
CA HIS A 381 -6.12 -6.19 37.37
C HIS A 381 -5.98 -4.87 36.59
N HIS A 382 -4.76 -4.42 36.34
CA HIS A 382 -4.53 -3.19 35.58
C HIS A 382 -5.05 -3.29 34.13
N TRP A 383 -4.82 -4.40 33.42
CA TRP A 383 -5.37 -4.58 32.07
C TRP A 383 -6.90 -4.68 32.05
N SER A 384 -7.52 -5.23 33.09
CA SER A 384 -8.97 -5.19 33.26
C SER A 384 -9.49 -3.75 33.33
N VAL A 385 -8.80 -2.88 34.08
CA VAL A 385 -9.13 -1.44 34.17
C VAL A 385 -8.88 -0.74 32.82
N SER A 386 -7.73 -0.98 32.20
CA SER A 386 -7.37 -0.37 30.91
C SER A 386 -8.31 -0.78 29.77
N THR A 387 -8.86 -2.00 29.82
CA THR A 387 -9.88 -2.46 28.86
C THR A 387 -11.16 -1.64 28.96
N VAL A 388 -11.63 -1.32 30.18
CA VAL A 388 -12.77 -0.40 30.37
C VAL A 388 -12.42 0.98 29.81
N GLY A 389 -11.20 1.48 30.05
CA GLY A 389 -10.72 2.75 29.50
C GLY A 389 -10.73 2.79 27.97
N ALA A 390 -10.21 1.74 27.32
CA ALA A 390 -10.17 1.61 25.86
C ALA A 390 -11.58 1.55 25.25
N PHE A 391 -12.51 0.83 25.89
CA PHE A 391 -13.90 0.81 25.46
C PHE A 391 -14.55 2.19 25.53
N LEU A 392 -14.33 2.93 26.62
CA LEU A 392 -14.90 4.27 26.79
C LEU A 392 -14.31 5.30 25.81
N SER A 393 -13.03 5.18 25.47
CA SER A 393 -12.36 6.09 24.54
C SER A 393 -12.60 5.77 23.07
N GLY A 394 -13.11 4.57 22.77
CA GLY A 394 -13.24 4.08 21.39
C GLY A 394 -11.91 3.68 20.76
N ALA A 395 -10.87 3.42 21.57
CA ALA A 395 -9.59 2.92 21.08
C ALA A 395 -9.76 1.57 20.38
N ASN A 396 -9.03 1.35 19.29
CA ASN A 396 -8.96 0.07 18.58
C ASN A 396 -7.95 -0.91 19.21
N ASN A 397 -7.36 -0.53 20.34
CA ASN A 397 -6.40 -1.31 21.10
C ASN A 397 -6.68 -1.15 22.61
N ASN A 398 -6.75 -2.26 23.35
CA ASN A 398 -6.87 -2.26 24.82
C ASN A 398 -5.55 -2.53 25.55
N GLY A 399 -4.48 -2.84 24.82
CA GLY A 399 -3.10 -2.82 25.29
C GLY A 399 -2.55 -1.40 25.44
N ALA A 400 -1.27 -1.31 25.75
CA ALA A 400 -0.58 -0.08 26.08
C ALA A 400 0.05 0.62 24.86
N HIS A 401 0.69 -0.11 23.92
CA HIS A 401 1.51 0.54 22.88
C HIS A 401 1.85 -0.30 21.64
N SER A 402 0.98 -1.20 21.17
CA SER A 402 1.19 -1.89 19.89
C SER A 402 1.60 -1.00 18.70
N PRO A 403 1.14 0.28 18.56
CA PRO A 403 1.64 1.14 17.48
C PRO A 403 3.17 1.33 17.50
N ASN A 404 3.80 1.35 18.68
CA ASN A 404 5.24 1.61 18.82
C ASN A 404 6.08 0.49 18.17
N ALA A 405 5.79 -0.78 18.48
CA ALA A 405 6.50 -1.92 17.90
C ALA A 405 6.34 -1.92 16.39
N ILE A 406 5.09 -1.82 15.96
CA ILE A 406 4.67 -1.99 14.58
C ILE A 406 5.26 -0.87 13.73
N THR A 407 5.21 0.38 14.19
CA THR A 407 5.83 1.51 13.49
C THR A 407 7.34 1.33 13.35
N ALA A 408 8.04 0.98 14.44
CA ALA A 408 9.48 0.84 14.42
C ALA A 408 9.95 -0.32 13.53
N LEU A 409 9.23 -1.45 13.55
CA LEU A 409 9.44 -2.57 12.64
C LEU A 409 9.12 -2.19 11.19
N PHE A 410 8.02 -1.46 10.95
CA PHE A 410 7.57 -1.09 9.61
C PHE A 410 8.60 -0.21 8.91
N ILE A 411 9.12 0.80 9.60
CA ILE A 411 10.18 1.66 9.09
C ILE A 411 11.45 0.83 8.82
N ALA A 412 11.84 -0.02 9.78
CA ALA A 412 13.05 -0.83 9.66
C ALA A 412 12.98 -1.85 8.52
N THR A 413 11.79 -2.32 8.13
CA THR A 413 11.61 -3.42 7.17
C THR A 413 10.91 -3.02 5.88
N GLY A 414 10.67 -1.72 5.66
CA GLY A 414 10.15 -1.20 4.39
C GLY A 414 8.68 -1.49 4.14
N GLN A 415 7.91 -1.60 5.22
CA GLN A 415 6.46 -1.70 5.15
C GLN A 415 5.84 -0.31 4.89
N ASP A 416 4.57 -0.28 4.49
CA ASP A 416 3.83 0.97 4.39
C ASP A 416 3.44 1.46 5.80
N VAL A 417 4.19 2.44 6.31
CA VAL A 417 4.01 2.99 7.66
C VAL A 417 2.61 3.59 7.86
N ALA A 418 1.93 4.03 6.81
CA ALA A 418 0.56 4.54 6.95
C ALA A 418 -0.43 3.43 7.35
N ASN A 419 -0.11 2.15 7.09
CA ASN A 419 -0.92 1.03 7.57
C ASN A 419 -0.82 0.80 9.09
N VAL A 420 0.02 1.52 9.82
CA VAL A 420 -0.03 1.55 11.30
C VAL A 420 -1.42 1.96 11.78
N SER A 421 -2.10 2.86 11.07
CA SER A 421 -3.49 3.26 11.36
C SER A 421 -4.49 2.08 11.43
N GLU A 422 -4.14 0.93 10.86
CA GLU A 422 -4.92 -0.31 10.88
C GLU A 422 -4.24 -1.41 11.69
N SER A 423 -2.93 -1.58 11.47
CA SER A 423 -2.13 -2.66 12.04
C SER A 423 -1.92 -2.50 13.53
N SER A 424 -2.04 -1.27 14.07
CA SER A 424 -2.01 -1.00 15.49
C SER A 424 -3.22 -1.52 16.28
N ALA A 425 -4.28 -2.01 15.61
CA ALA A 425 -5.37 -2.65 16.33
C ALA A 425 -4.82 -3.82 17.18
N GLY A 426 -5.27 -3.92 18.43
CA GLY A 426 -4.75 -4.90 19.38
C GLY A 426 -5.84 -5.38 20.32
N VAL A 427 -6.01 -6.70 20.42
CA VAL A 427 -6.88 -7.33 21.41
C VAL A 427 -5.99 -8.10 22.35
N LEU A 428 -5.65 -7.46 23.47
CA LEU A 428 -4.83 -8.02 24.53
C LEU A 428 -5.72 -8.67 25.58
N TYR A 429 -5.38 -9.88 25.98
CA TYR A 429 -6.04 -10.62 27.04
C TYR A 429 -5.02 -11.11 28.05
N THR A 430 -5.42 -11.18 29.31
CA THR A 430 -4.62 -11.82 30.37
C THR A 430 -5.50 -12.64 31.28
N ASP A 431 -4.91 -13.69 31.83
CA ASP A 431 -5.48 -14.51 32.89
C ASP A 431 -4.38 -14.93 33.87
N ILE A 432 -4.78 -15.58 34.97
CA ILE A 432 -3.86 -16.14 35.94
C ILE A 432 -4.02 -17.66 35.93
N THR A 433 -2.92 -18.37 35.72
CA THR A 433 -2.94 -19.84 35.71
C THR A 433 -3.20 -20.40 37.12
N ASP A 434 -3.53 -21.68 37.22
CA ASP A 434 -3.70 -22.36 38.53
C ASP A 434 -2.42 -22.33 39.38
N ASP A 435 -1.25 -22.29 38.73
CA ASP A 435 0.07 -22.18 39.38
C ASP A 435 0.43 -20.72 39.77
N GLY A 436 -0.43 -19.76 39.40
CA GLY A 436 -0.28 -18.35 39.73
C GLY A 436 0.61 -17.57 38.76
N ASP A 437 0.89 -18.11 37.58
CA ASP A 437 1.63 -17.44 36.50
C ASP A 437 0.70 -16.53 35.68
N LEU A 438 1.28 -15.63 34.89
CA LEU A 438 0.51 -14.75 34.00
C LEU A 438 0.36 -15.41 32.63
N ASP A 439 -0.86 -15.75 32.25
CA ASP A 439 -1.17 -16.03 30.85
C ASP A 439 -1.46 -14.71 30.11
N ILE A 440 -0.78 -14.45 28.99
CA ILE A 440 -0.95 -13.23 28.20
C ILE A 440 -1.02 -13.54 26.71
N SER A 441 -1.98 -12.93 26.02
CA SER A 441 -2.08 -13.00 24.57
C SER A 441 -2.39 -11.64 23.94
N LEU A 442 -1.92 -11.46 22.70
CA LEU A 442 -2.20 -10.31 21.86
C LEU A 442 -2.63 -10.81 20.49
N THR A 443 -3.87 -10.51 20.12
CA THR A 443 -4.34 -10.66 18.73
C THR A 443 -4.22 -9.33 17.99
N ILE A 444 -3.48 -9.31 16.89
CA ILE A 444 -3.49 -8.22 15.91
C ILE A 444 -4.45 -8.62 14.78
N PRO A 445 -5.65 -8.03 14.69
CA PRO A 445 -6.69 -8.51 13.79
C PRO A 445 -6.50 -8.10 12.33
N SER A 446 -5.69 -7.06 12.09
CA SER A 446 -5.55 -6.41 10.79
C SER A 446 -4.11 -5.98 10.48
N LEU A 447 -3.16 -6.91 10.61
CA LEU A 447 -1.73 -6.66 10.36
C LEU A 447 -1.42 -6.64 8.85
N ILE A 448 -1.01 -5.49 8.33
CA ILE A 448 -0.59 -5.33 6.93
C ILE A 448 0.92 -5.42 6.83
N VAL A 449 1.42 -6.56 6.33
CA VAL A 449 2.85 -6.79 6.15
C VAL A 449 3.15 -7.48 4.82
N ALA A 450 4.36 -7.25 4.32
CA ALA A 450 4.92 -7.82 3.13
C ALA A 450 6.37 -8.23 3.35
N THR A 451 6.81 -9.23 2.61
CA THR A 451 8.22 -9.63 2.49
C THR A 451 8.74 -9.47 1.07
N TYR A 452 7.89 -8.94 0.18
CA TYR A 452 8.16 -8.68 -1.22
C TYR A 452 7.34 -7.49 -1.74
N GLY A 453 7.99 -6.60 -2.50
CA GLY A 453 7.37 -5.43 -3.12
C GLY A 453 7.33 -4.18 -2.22
N GLY A 454 7.03 -3.02 -2.80
CA GLY A 454 7.02 -1.76 -2.06
C GLY A 454 8.42 -1.42 -1.53
N GLY A 455 8.51 -0.96 -0.28
CA GLY A 455 9.77 -0.56 0.36
C GLY A 455 10.66 -1.73 0.81
N THR A 456 10.18 -2.99 0.76
CA THR A 456 10.93 -4.15 1.30
C THR A 456 12.22 -4.43 0.53
N GLY A 457 12.34 -3.93 -0.70
CA GLY A 457 13.52 -4.06 -1.55
C GLY A 457 14.56 -2.95 -1.35
N LEU A 458 14.23 -1.89 -0.61
CA LEU A 458 15.17 -0.81 -0.33
C LEU A 458 16.34 -1.33 0.51
N PRO A 459 17.56 -0.76 0.37
CA PRO A 459 18.78 -1.40 0.84
C PRO A 459 18.79 -1.75 2.33
N THR A 460 18.55 -0.79 3.23
CA THR A 460 18.57 -1.04 4.67
C THR A 460 17.36 -1.85 5.15
N GLN A 461 16.22 -1.68 4.50
CA GLN A 461 14.99 -2.42 4.79
C GLN A 461 15.13 -3.91 4.45
N ARG A 462 15.76 -4.20 3.32
CA ARG A 462 16.07 -5.56 2.89
C ARG A 462 17.02 -6.24 3.85
N GLU A 463 18.11 -5.56 4.26
CA GLU A 463 19.06 -6.10 5.25
C GLU A 463 18.34 -6.48 6.56
N CYS A 464 17.44 -5.63 7.05
CA CYS A 464 16.65 -5.91 8.25
C CYS A 464 15.73 -7.14 8.09
N LEU A 465 15.09 -7.30 6.94
CA LEU A 465 14.30 -8.50 6.63
C LEU A 465 15.19 -9.75 6.51
N GLU A 466 16.40 -9.63 5.94
CA GLU A 466 17.36 -10.73 5.80
C GLU A 466 17.90 -11.17 7.18
N VAL A 467 18.18 -10.24 8.09
CA VAL A 467 18.56 -10.55 9.49
C VAL A 467 17.49 -11.39 10.18
N MET A 468 16.21 -11.13 9.91
CA MET A 468 15.10 -11.93 10.46
C MET A 468 14.79 -13.20 9.65
N GLY A 469 15.51 -13.47 8.56
CA GLY A 469 15.22 -14.58 7.64
C GLY A 469 13.84 -14.47 6.97
N CYS A 470 13.36 -13.24 6.80
CA CYS A 470 12.02 -12.88 6.34
C CYS A 470 11.99 -12.24 4.96
N TYR A 471 13.11 -12.02 4.26
CA TYR A 471 13.07 -11.44 2.91
C TYR A 471 12.63 -12.47 1.85
N GLY A 472 11.73 -12.07 0.94
CA GLY A 472 11.35 -12.83 -0.25
C GLY A 472 10.05 -13.65 -0.12
N LYS A 473 9.90 -14.64 -1.02
CA LYS A 473 8.68 -15.47 -1.14
C LYS A 473 8.60 -16.55 -0.05
N GLY A 474 7.38 -16.88 0.37
CA GLY A 474 7.08 -17.86 1.40
C GLY A 474 7.45 -17.43 2.82
N LYS A 475 7.56 -16.13 3.07
CA LYS A 475 8.10 -15.57 4.32
C LYS A 475 7.14 -14.65 5.06
N VAL A 476 6.04 -14.22 4.44
CA VAL A 476 5.15 -13.21 5.05
C VAL A 476 4.49 -13.69 6.34
N HIS A 477 4.16 -14.98 6.47
CA HIS A 477 3.58 -15.50 7.72
C HIS A 477 4.62 -15.59 8.85
N LYS A 478 5.85 -16.04 8.54
CA LYS A 478 6.97 -15.97 9.50
C LYS A 478 7.15 -14.55 10.01
N PHE A 479 7.13 -13.57 9.10
CA PHE A 479 7.25 -12.17 9.48
C PHE A 479 6.07 -11.67 10.32
N ALA A 480 4.83 -12.07 9.99
CA ALA A 480 3.65 -11.73 10.78
C ALA A 480 3.70 -12.28 12.22
N GLU A 481 4.14 -13.53 12.39
CA GLU A 481 4.36 -14.14 13.71
C GLU A 481 5.42 -13.39 14.53
N ILE A 482 6.54 -13.03 13.90
CA ILE A 482 7.61 -12.27 14.55
C ILE A 482 7.12 -10.87 14.98
N VAL A 483 6.36 -10.18 14.13
CA VAL A 483 5.79 -8.86 14.47
C VAL A 483 4.84 -8.98 15.67
N ALA A 484 3.96 -9.98 15.68
CA ALA A 484 3.04 -10.19 16.80
C ALA A 484 3.78 -10.52 18.11
N ALA A 485 4.77 -11.42 18.05
CA ALA A 485 5.56 -11.82 19.21
C ALA A 485 6.39 -10.65 19.77
N ALA A 486 7.05 -9.87 18.91
CA ALA A 486 7.77 -8.67 19.33
C ALA A 486 6.83 -7.63 19.96
N THR A 487 5.62 -7.48 19.41
CA THR A 487 4.60 -6.58 19.95
C THR A 487 4.12 -7.03 21.33
N LEU A 488 3.83 -8.32 21.53
CA LEU A 488 3.46 -8.90 22.82
C LEU A 488 4.54 -8.67 23.89
N ALA A 489 5.81 -8.89 23.54
CA ALA A 489 6.93 -8.63 24.44
C ALA A 489 7.00 -7.16 24.86
N GLY A 490 6.75 -6.24 23.93
CA GLY A 490 6.61 -4.82 24.22
C GLY A 490 5.48 -4.53 25.20
N GLU A 491 4.28 -5.06 24.92
CA GLU A 491 3.09 -4.90 25.76
C GLU A 491 3.33 -5.34 27.21
N LEU A 492 3.96 -6.52 27.40
CA LEU A 492 4.36 -7.01 28.72
C LEU A 492 5.30 -6.03 29.43
N SER A 493 6.34 -5.57 28.75
CA SER A 493 7.34 -4.68 29.36
C SER A 493 6.76 -3.33 29.79
N LEU A 494 5.95 -2.70 28.94
CA LEU A 494 5.34 -1.41 29.25
C LEU A 494 4.23 -1.55 30.29
N GLY A 495 3.36 -2.55 30.14
CA GLY A 495 2.31 -2.86 31.12
C GLY A 495 2.89 -3.03 32.52
N ALA A 496 4.02 -3.74 32.63
CA ALA A 496 4.72 -3.91 33.90
C ALA A 496 5.32 -2.60 34.43
N ALA A 497 5.97 -1.79 33.59
CA ALA A 497 6.55 -0.52 34.01
C ALA A 497 5.52 0.49 34.52
N ILE A 498 4.32 0.51 33.93
CA ILE A 498 3.20 1.34 34.40
C ILE A 498 2.69 0.81 35.74
N SER A 499 2.50 -0.51 35.84
CA SER A 499 1.92 -1.15 37.02
C SER A 499 2.85 -1.13 38.24
N SER A 500 4.17 -1.17 38.03
CA SER A 500 5.16 -1.03 39.10
C SER A 500 5.42 0.42 39.53
N SER A 501 4.78 1.41 38.88
CA SER A 501 5.07 2.85 39.02
C SER A 501 6.51 3.27 38.64
N ASP A 502 7.29 2.42 37.96
CA ASP A 502 8.64 2.74 37.50
C ASP A 502 8.65 3.65 36.24
N TRP A 503 7.50 3.81 35.57
CA TRP A 503 7.35 4.49 34.27
C TRP A 503 7.93 5.91 34.23
N VAL A 504 7.70 6.72 35.26
CA VAL A 504 8.16 8.12 35.32
C VAL A 504 9.69 8.22 35.38
N SER A 505 10.35 7.34 36.14
CA SER A 505 11.80 7.40 36.35
C SER A 505 12.62 7.05 35.10
N SER A 506 12.13 6.10 34.29
CA SER A 506 12.82 5.61 33.09
C SER A 506 12.76 6.63 31.95
N HIS A 507 11.60 7.26 31.72
CA HIS A 507 11.46 8.33 30.75
C HIS A 507 12.27 9.58 31.13
N GLU A 508 12.36 9.92 32.42
CA GLU A 508 13.19 11.05 32.86
C GLU A 508 14.70 10.82 32.68
N THR A 509 15.17 9.57 32.81
CA THR A 509 16.60 9.23 32.74
C THR A 509 17.10 9.01 31.32
N TYR A 510 16.28 8.37 30.46
CA TYR A 510 16.72 7.90 29.14
C TYR A 510 15.91 8.50 27.97
N GLY A 511 14.75 9.11 28.24
CA GLY A 511 13.86 9.68 27.22
C GLY A 511 14.00 11.19 27.03
N ARG A 512 14.72 11.89 27.92
CA ARG A 512 15.00 13.33 27.78
C ARG A 512 16.25 13.54 26.92
N ASN A 513 16.04 13.72 25.61
CA ASN A 513 17.00 14.43 24.77
C ASN A 513 16.88 15.92 25.11
N ARG A 514 17.67 16.40 26.08
CA ARG A 514 17.82 17.83 26.37
C ARG A 514 18.87 18.47 25.47
#